data_AF-A0A2W4QRR8-F1
#
_entry.id   AF-A0A2W4QRR8-F1
#
_cell.length_a   1.000
_cell.length_b   1.000
_cell.length_c   1.000
_cell.angle_alpha   90.00
_cell.angle_beta   90.00
_cell.angle_gamma   90.00
#
_symmetry.space_group_name_H-M   'P 1'
#
loop_
_entity.id
_entity.type
_entity.pdbx_description
1 polymer ?
#
loop_
_entity_poly.entity_id
_entity_poly.type
_entity_poly.pdbx_seq_one_letter_code
_entity_poly.pdbx_strand_id
1 'polypeptide(L)'
;MRIGPFNITLARRSSGMSIDVLLQRFEALNQTAAGVAVTPENCMRAPTVQAIVNAISKRIATLPVHVYRTETDSRGRTAKIRQRDHAVEKLLRAPNPWQTSVNFWLDATSWLVRYGNFYAWKGSGRSGPVRELRPLHPG
;
A
#
# COMPACT_ATOMS: atom_id res chain seq x y z
N MET A 1 31.79 42.91 -12.29
CA MET A 1 32.66 43.65 -13.24
C MET A 1 31.80 44.68 -13.95
N ARG A 2 32.07 45.98 -13.79
CA ARG A 2 31.23 47.10 -14.28
C ARG A 2 31.75 47.60 -15.64
N ILE A 3 30.89 47.71 -16.64
CA ILE A 3 31.15 48.39 -17.92
C ILE A 3 29.95 49.30 -18.23
N GLY A 4 30.16 50.62 -18.31
CA GLY A 4 29.28 51.55 -19.04
C GLY A 4 27.87 51.83 -18.50
N PRO A 5 27.14 52.81 -19.10
CA PRO A 5 26.09 53.60 -18.42
C PRO A 5 24.70 52.96 -18.38
N PHE A 6 24.54 51.73 -18.83
CA PHE A 6 23.25 51.04 -18.84
C PHE A 6 23.14 50.07 -17.66
N ASN A 7 22.42 50.49 -16.63
CA ASN A 7 22.24 49.74 -15.39
C ASN A 7 21.11 48.70 -15.55
N ILE A 8 21.32 47.66 -16.37
CA ILE A 8 20.39 46.53 -16.46
C ILE A 8 20.71 45.58 -15.31
N THR A 9 20.03 45.79 -14.19
CA THR A 9 20.07 44.86 -13.07
C THR A 9 19.14 43.70 -13.42
N LEU A 10 19.68 42.56 -13.87
CA LEU A 10 18.91 41.34 -14.08
C LEU A 10 18.56 40.73 -12.71
N ALA A 11 17.65 41.39 -11.99
CA ALA A 11 17.04 40.80 -10.82
C ALA A 11 16.18 39.64 -11.30
N ARG A 12 16.65 38.41 -11.09
CA ARG A 12 15.79 37.23 -11.10
C ARG A 12 14.78 37.42 -9.97
N ARG A 13 13.67 38.11 -10.25
CA ARG A 13 12.47 37.99 -9.43
C ARG A 13 11.99 36.56 -9.59
N SER A 14 12.46 35.67 -8.72
CA SER A 14 11.66 34.50 -8.40
C SER A 14 10.39 35.04 -7.76
N SER A 15 9.36 35.25 -8.56
CA SER A 15 7.97 35.20 -8.09
C SER A 15 7.67 33.77 -7.64
N GLY A 16 8.41 33.28 -6.64
CA GLY A 16 8.08 32.07 -5.92
C GLY A 16 7.01 32.45 -4.92
N MET A 17 5.88 31.74 -4.93
CA MET A 17 4.89 31.86 -3.86
C MET A 17 5.61 31.74 -2.51
N SER A 18 5.28 32.63 -1.56
CA SER A 18 5.81 32.52 -0.20
C SER A 18 5.41 31.17 0.40
N ILE A 19 6.26 30.65 1.29
CA ILE A 19 5.99 29.39 2.00
C ILE A 19 4.62 29.45 2.68
N ASP A 20 4.24 30.60 3.23
CA ASP A 20 2.93 30.79 3.87
C ASP A 20 1.76 30.60 2.89
N VAL A 21 1.89 31.08 1.65
CA VAL A 21 0.88 30.88 0.60
C VAL A 21 0.83 29.43 0.14
N LEU A 22 1.98 28.74 0.11
CA LEU A 22 2.03 27.30 -0.18
C LEU A 22 1.38 26.49 0.93
N LEU A 23 1.68 26.79 2.19
CA LEU A 23 1.10 26.13 3.35
C LEU A 23 -0.40 26.37 3.41
N GLN A 24 -0.85 27.61 3.24
CA GLN A 24 -2.27 27.96 3.20
C GLN A 24 -3.01 27.22 2.08
N ARG A 25 -2.40 27.06 0.90
CA ARG A 25 -2.96 26.26 -0.19
C ARG A 25 -2.98 24.77 0.13
N PHE A 26 -1.93 24.24 0.76
CA PHE A 26 -1.86 22.84 1.19
C PHE A 26 -2.91 22.52 2.26
N GLU A 27 -3.10 23.43 3.21
CA GLU A 27 -4.15 23.36 4.23
C GLU A 27 -5.54 23.42 3.58
N ALA A 28 -5.76 24.34 2.63
CA ALA A 28 -7.02 24.42 1.90
C ALA A 28 -7.32 23.16 1.06
N LEU A 29 -6.31 22.49 0.52
CA LEU A 29 -6.47 21.21 -0.20
C LEU A 29 -6.89 20.07 0.75
N ASN A 30 -6.49 20.13 2.02
CA ASN A 30 -6.83 19.13 3.03
C ASN A 30 -8.10 19.48 3.83
N GLN A 31 -8.65 20.69 3.66
CA GLN A 31 -9.90 21.10 4.28
C GLN A 31 -11.09 20.74 3.39
N THR A 32 -12.00 19.92 3.92
CA THR A 32 -13.29 19.67 3.26
C THR A 32 -14.27 20.80 3.50
N ALA A 33 -15.38 20.84 2.76
CA ALA A 33 -16.44 21.84 2.94
C ALA A 33 -17.00 21.92 4.37
N ALA A 34 -16.82 20.87 5.17
CA ALA A 34 -17.20 20.81 6.59
C ALA A 34 -16.09 21.28 7.55
N GLY A 35 -14.94 21.73 7.05
CA GLY A 35 -13.79 22.20 7.86
C GLY A 35 -12.99 21.07 8.53
N VAL A 36 -13.26 19.81 8.21
CA VAL A 36 -12.61 18.65 8.82
C VAL A 36 -11.64 18.01 7.84
N ALA A 37 -10.42 17.73 8.30
CA ALA A 37 -9.44 16.96 7.53
C ALA A 37 -9.88 15.49 7.42
N VAL A 38 -9.95 14.99 6.19
CA VAL A 38 -10.35 13.62 5.89
C VAL A 38 -9.09 12.77 5.79
N THR A 39 -8.73 12.13 6.91
CA THR A 39 -7.63 11.16 6.96
C THR A 39 -8.16 9.73 7.07
N PRO A 40 -7.41 8.71 6.63
CA PRO A 40 -7.85 7.33 6.74
C PRO A 40 -8.14 6.87 8.18
N GLU A 41 -7.52 7.48 9.19
CA GLU A 41 -7.79 7.25 10.61
C GLU A 41 -9.08 7.93 11.04
N ASN A 42 -9.31 9.17 10.59
CA ASN A 42 -10.52 9.91 10.91
C ASN A 42 -11.76 9.26 10.27
N CYS A 43 -11.65 8.82 9.01
CA CYS A 43 -12.71 8.12 8.29
C CYS A 43 -13.19 6.86 9.01
N MET A 44 -12.29 6.11 9.63
CA MET A 44 -12.62 4.86 10.33
C MET A 44 -13.44 5.08 11.61
N ARG A 45 -13.53 6.31 12.14
CA ARG A 45 -14.42 6.63 13.26
C ARG A 45 -15.90 6.58 12.87
N ALA A 46 -16.22 6.72 11.58
CA ALA A 46 -17.58 6.58 11.10
C ALA A 46 -17.96 5.09 11.05
N PRO A 47 -19.05 4.67 11.74
CA PRO A 47 -19.43 3.26 11.83
C PRO A 47 -19.76 2.65 10.46
N THR A 48 -20.33 3.44 9.56
CA THR A 48 -20.64 3.02 8.18
C THR A 48 -19.37 2.67 7.40
N VAL A 49 -18.33 3.51 7.47
CA VAL A 49 -17.06 3.27 6.79
C VAL A 49 -16.37 2.04 7.39
N GLN A 50 -16.33 1.94 8.71
CA GLN A 50 -15.77 0.78 9.40
C GLN A 50 -16.47 -0.52 9.00
N ALA A 51 -17.80 -0.52 8.88
CA ALA A 51 -18.57 -1.68 8.45
C ALA A 51 -18.25 -2.09 7.00
N ILE A 52 -18.14 -1.13 6.09
CA ILE A 52 -17.79 -1.38 4.68
C ILE A 52 -16.39 -1.98 4.54
N VAL A 53 -15.39 -1.35 5.18
CA VAL A 53 -14.00 -1.83 5.16
C VAL A 53 -13.92 -3.24 5.75
N ASN A 54 -14.61 -3.50 6.86
CA ASN A 54 -14.67 -4.82 7.48
C ASN A 54 -15.35 -5.87 6.58
N ALA A 55 -16.45 -5.51 5.91
CA ALA A 55 -17.16 -6.42 5.02
C ALA A 55 -16.30 -6.87 3.84
N ILE A 56 -15.56 -5.94 3.23
CA ILE A 56 -14.63 -6.23 2.13
C ILE A 56 -13.45 -7.08 2.62
N SER A 57 -12.82 -6.64 3.72
CA SER A 57 -11.62 -7.28 4.26
C SER A 57 -11.89 -8.72 4.71
N LYS A 58 -13.02 -8.97 5.39
CA LYS A 58 -13.41 -10.32 5.83
C LYS A 58 -13.63 -11.26 4.66
N ARG A 59 -14.30 -10.82 3.59
CA ARG A 59 -14.52 -11.64 2.40
C ARG A 59 -13.19 -12.08 1.80
N ILE A 60 -12.24 -11.15 1.62
CA ILE A 60 -10.92 -11.44 1.08
C ILE A 60 -10.14 -12.39 2.00
N ALA A 61 -10.17 -12.14 3.31
CA ALA A 61 -9.43 -12.92 4.29
C ALA A 61 -9.89 -14.38 4.43
N THR A 62 -11.13 -14.69 4.08
CA THR A 62 -11.64 -16.08 4.10
C THR A 62 -11.21 -16.93 2.90
N LEU A 63 -10.63 -16.34 1.86
CA LEU A 63 -10.24 -17.08 0.66
C LEU A 63 -8.88 -17.76 0.86
N PRO A 64 -8.79 -19.09 0.76
CA PRO A 64 -7.51 -19.76 0.81
C PRO A 64 -6.73 -19.55 -0.50
N VAL A 65 -5.43 -19.25 -0.37
CA VAL A 65 -4.53 -19.15 -1.51
C VAL A 65 -3.91 -20.52 -1.80
N HIS A 66 -3.98 -20.96 -3.06
CA HIS A 66 -3.46 -22.25 -3.51
C HIS A 66 -2.45 -22.07 -4.63
N VAL A 67 -1.39 -22.87 -4.61
CA VAL A 67 -0.38 -22.89 -5.68
C VAL A 67 -0.71 -24.02 -6.65
N TYR A 68 -0.66 -23.71 -7.95
CA TYR A 68 -0.87 -24.68 -9.02
C TYR A 68 0.35 -24.70 -9.94
N ARG A 69 0.73 -25.90 -10.39
CA ARG A 69 1.69 -26.10 -11.47
C ARG A 69 0.93 -26.47 -12.74
N THR A 70 1.28 -25.82 -13.84
CA THR A 70 0.80 -26.19 -15.16
C THR A 70 1.67 -27.32 -15.68
N GLU A 71 1.07 -28.44 -16.03
CA GLU A 71 1.74 -29.58 -16.67
C GLU A 71 1.08 -29.88 -18.01
N THR A 72 1.90 -30.16 -19.02
CA THR A 72 1.44 -30.52 -20.36
C THR A 72 1.89 -31.94 -20.66
N ASP A 73 0.93 -32.81 -20.95
CA ASP A 73 1.20 -34.19 -21.34
C ASP A 73 1.84 -34.23 -22.75
N SER A 74 2.50 -35.34 -23.06
CA SER A 74 3.04 -35.73 -24.37
C SER A 74 2.09 -35.53 -25.55
N ARG A 75 0.77 -35.56 -25.30
CA ARG A 75 -0.30 -35.32 -26.28
C ARG A 75 -0.73 -33.85 -26.39
N GLY A 76 0.02 -32.92 -25.80
CA GLY A 76 -0.26 -31.47 -25.84
C GLY A 76 -1.41 -31.00 -24.94
N ARG A 77 -1.93 -31.86 -24.06
CA ARG A 77 -3.02 -31.51 -23.13
C ARG A 77 -2.47 -30.87 -21.88
N THR A 78 -2.99 -29.71 -21.51
CA THR A 78 -2.54 -28.95 -20.34
C THR A 78 -3.49 -29.16 -19.17
N ALA A 79 -2.94 -29.51 -18.01
CA ALA A 79 -3.66 -29.66 -16.75
C ALA A 79 -3.03 -28.78 -15.65
N LYS A 80 -3.86 -28.34 -14.69
CA LYS A 80 -3.41 -27.62 -13.49
C LYS A 80 -3.39 -28.59 -12.32
N ILE A 81 -2.20 -28.87 -11.78
CA ILE A 81 -2.01 -29.75 -10.63
C ILE A 81 -1.75 -28.90 -9.40
N ARG A 82 -2.53 -29.12 -8.34
CA ARG A 82 -2.37 -28.38 -7.07
C ARG A 82 -1.11 -28.83 -6.34
N GLN A 83 -0.28 -27.87 -5.97
CA GLN A 83 1.00 -28.07 -5.27
C GLN A 83 0.85 -27.77 -3.77
N ARG A 84 0.24 -28.70 -3.03
CA ARG A 84 -0.09 -28.49 -1.59
C ARG A 84 1.12 -28.24 -0.70
N ASP A 85 2.28 -28.78 -1.06
CA ASP A 85 3.51 -28.69 -0.25
C ASP A 85 4.44 -27.53 -0.62
N HIS A 86 4.02 -26.68 -1.55
CA HIS A 86 4.83 -25.57 -2.02
C HIS A 86 5.15 -24.57 -0.90
N ALA A 87 6.39 -24.10 -0.85
CA ALA A 87 6.87 -23.19 0.20
C ALA A 87 6.02 -21.91 0.31
N VAL A 88 5.51 -21.41 -0.82
CA VAL A 88 4.63 -20.22 -0.84
C VAL A 88 3.26 -20.49 -0.23
N GLU A 89 2.63 -21.65 -0.47
CA GLU A 89 1.34 -21.98 0.15
C GLU A 89 1.51 -22.11 1.68
N LYS A 90 2.63 -22.66 2.14
CA LYS A 90 3.00 -22.72 3.56
C LYS A 90 3.24 -21.32 4.15
N LEU A 91 4.00 -20.46 3.46
CA LEU A 91 4.26 -19.09 3.87
C LEU A 91 2.97 -18.28 4.02
N LEU A 92 2.07 -18.34 3.04
CA LEU A 92 0.83 -17.56 3.08
C LEU A 92 -0.17 -18.06 4.14
N ARG A 93 -0.04 -19.30 4.61
CA ARG A 93 -0.85 -19.86 5.70
C ARG A 93 -0.45 -19.32 7.07
N ALA A 94 0.83 -19.02 7.26
CA ALA A 94 1.38 -18.41 8.47
C ALA A 94 2.44 -17.37 8.08
N PRO A 95 2.02 -16.15 7.67
CA PRO A 95 2.93 -15.17 7.08
C PRO A 95 3.99 -14.65 8.04
N ASN A 96 3.66 -14.56 9.33
CA ASN A 96 4.57 -14.10 10.38
C ASN A 96 4.23 -14.80 11.72
N PRO A 97 5.09 -14.66 12.75
CA PRO A 97 4.89 -15.36 14.02
C PRO A 97 3.66 -14.92 14.84
N TRP A 98 3.09 -13.74 14.56
CA TRP A 98 2.06 -13.12 15.38
C TRP A 98 0.67 -13.03 14.72
N GLN A 99 0.54 -13.31 13.42
CA GLN A 99 -0.73 -13.27 12.69
C GLN A 99 -1.03 -14.61 12.04
N THR A 100 -2.31 -14.95 12.03
CA THR A 100 -2.85 -15.99 11.15
C THR A 100 -2.95 -15.47 9.71
N SER A 101 -3.08 -16.37 8.73
CA SER A 101 -3.35 -15.97 7.33
C SER A 101 -4.53 -15.01 7.21
N VAL A 102 -5.62 -15.29 7.95
CA VAL A 102 -6.84 -14.46 7.95
C VAL A 102 -6.54 -13.06 8.45
N ASN A 103 -5.83 -12.93 9.58
CA ASN A 103 -5.49 -11.62 10.15
C ASN A 103 -4.56 -10.84 9.21
N PHE A 104 -3.59 -11.51 8.59
CA PHE A 104 -2.70 -10.87 7.62
C PHE A 104 -3.46 -10.29 6.42
N TRP A 105 -4.40 -11.05 5.84
CA TRP A 105 -5.21 -10.58 4.72
C TRP A 105 -6.26 -9.53 5.12
N LEU A 106 -6.77 -9.60 6.36
CA LEU A 106 -7.61 -8.55 6.94
C LEU A 106 -6.87 -7.22 6.97
N ASP A 107 -5.66 -7.20 7.54
CA ASP A 107 -4.84 -6.00 7.64
C ASP A 107 -4.41 -5.50 6.25
N ALA A 108 -3.98 -6.42 5.39
CA ALA A 108 -3.55 -6.08 4.03
C ALA A 108 -4.67 -5.40 3.23
N THR A 109 -5.87 -5.98 3.28
CA THR A 109 -7.03 -5.41 2.58
C THR A 109 -7.48 -4.11 3.23
N SER A 110 -7.48 -4.03 4.57
CA SER A 110 -7.83 -2.82 5.29
C SER A 110 -6.93 -1.65 4.89
N TRP A 111 -5.61 -1.87 4.85
CA TRP A 111 -4.65 -0.83 4.45
C TRP A 111 -4.79 -0.46 2.98
N LEU A 112 -5.03 -1.44 2.10
CA LEU A 112 -5.23 -1.17 0.68
C LEU A 112 -6.49 -0.33 0.44
N VAL A 113 -7.59 -0.59 1.15
CA VAL A 113 -8.83 0.19 1.04
C VAL A 113 -8.67 1.60 1.64
N ARG A 114 -7.90 1.73 2.73
CA ARG A 114 -7.73 2.98 3.48
C ARG A 114 -6.70 3.93 2.87
N TYR A 115 -5.54 3.40 2.45
CA TYR A 115 -4.39 4.18 1.99
C TYR A 115 -4.09 3.98 0.50
N GLY A 116 -4.81 3.08 -0.18
CA GLY A 116 -4.58 2.74 -1.58
C GLY A 116 -3.39 1.80 -1.82
N ASN A 117 -2.59 1.51 -0.79
CA ASN A 117 -1.40 0.69 -0.88
C ASN A 117 -1.26 -0.26 0.31
N PHE A 118 -0.57 -1.39 0.09
CA PHE A 118 -0.14 -2.31 1.12
C PHE A 118 1.30 -2.75 0.85
N TYR A 119 2.13 -2.75 1.88
CA TYR A 119 3.52 -3.18 1.79
C TYR A 119 3.79 -4.26 2.83
N ALA A 120 4.60 -5.24 2.45
CA ALA A 120 5.12 -6.25 3.36
C ALA A 120 6.61 -6.44 3.12
N TRP A 121 7.39 -6.38 4.20
CA TRP A 121 8.80 -6.73 4.17
C TRP A 121 8.95 -8.24 4.05
N LYS A 122 9.82 -8.67 3.12
CA LYS A 122 10.12 -10.08 2.88
C LYS A 122 11.37 -10.46 3.67
N GLY A 123 11.21 -11.27 4.71
CA GLY A 123 12.34 -11.84 5.43
C GLY A 123 12.79 -13.13 4.79
N SER A 124 14.02 -13.14 4.27
CA SER A 124 14.67 -14.32 3.70
C SER A 124 16.04 -14.54 4.36
N GLY A 125 16.44 -15.82 4.48
CA GLY A 125 17.81 -16.15 4.85
C GLY A 125 18.83 -15.82 3.75
N ARG A 126 20.12 -16.01 4.03
CA ARG A 126 21.26 -15.64 3.14
C ARG A 126 21.16 -16.15 1.68
N SER A 127 20.49 -17.28 1.46
CA SER A 127 20.22 -17.83 0.12
C SER A 127 18.97 -18.72 0.13
N GLY A 128 17.99 -18.37 0.96
CA GLY A 128 16.82 -19.21 1.22
C GLY A 128 15.52 -18.68 0.60
N PRO A 129 14.47 -19.52 0.51
CA PRO A 129 13.13 -19.03 0.21
C PRO A 129 12.69 -18.02 1.28
N VAL A 130 11.77 -17.13 0.90
CA VAL A 130 11.15 -16.17 1.84
C VAL A 130 10.48 -16.96 2.97
N ARG A 131 10.83 -16.63 4.21
CA ARG A 131 10.35 -17.31 5.42
C ARG A 131 9.29 -16.52 6.17
N GLU A 132 9.24 -15.21 5.97
CA GLU A 132 8.29 -14.34 6.66
C GLU A 132 7.88 -13.14 5.79
N LEU A 133 6.65 -12.70 6.01
CA LEU A 133 6.07 -11.48 5.45
C LEU A 133 5.60 -10.61 6.62
N ARG A 134 6.28 -9.49 6.82
CA ARG A 134 5.95 -8.54 7.88
C ARG A 134 5.23 -7.33 7.29
N PRO A 135 3.96 -7.10 7.59
CA PRO A 135 3.25 -5.90 7.14
C PRO A 135 3.99 -4.63 7.55
N LEU A 136 4.09 -3.68 6.63
CA LEU A 136 4.62 -2.34 6.87
C LEU A 136 3.50 -1.32 6.69
N HIS A 137 3.35 -0.44 7.68
CA HIS A 137 2.35 0.62 7.60
C HIS A 137 2.67 1.55 6.41
N PRO A 138 1.70 1.85 5.53
CA PRO A 138 1.94 2.63 4.32
C PRO A 138 2.00 4.16 4.53
N GLY A 139 1.74 4.63 5.77
CA GLY A 139 1.74 6.05 6.15
C GLY A 139 2.73 6.39 7.25
#